data_AF-A0A6G5R1Q0-F1
#
_entry.id   AF-A0A6G5R1Q0-F1
#
_cell.length_a   1.000
_cell.length_b   1.000
_cell.length_c   1.000
_cell.angle_alpha   90.00
_cell.angle_beta   90.00
_cell.angle_gamma   90.00
#
_symmetry.space_group_name_H-M   'P 1'
#
loop_
_entity.id
_entity.type
_entity.pdbx_description
1 polymer ?
#
loop_
_entity_poly.entity_id
_entity_poly.type
_entity_poly.pdbx_seq_one_letter_code
_entity_poly.pdbx_strand_id
1 'polypeptide(L)'
;MKKILFSSVLVALMSSSAFAHTALMSCFDNGDGTVTCEGGFSDGSSASGVQFTVIQNGKVVIEGKFDKESTYTFKKPEGEYKAKFFAGEGHEVVVNSKDIAQ
;
A
#
# COMPACT_ATOMS: atom_id res chain seq x y z
N MET A 1 26.83 -47.82 6.80
CA MET A 1 25.54 -47.09 6.72
C MET A 1 25.42 -46.20 7.97
N LYS A 2 25.95 -44.97 7.96
CA LYS A 2 25.84 -44.04 9.12
C LYS A 2 26.09 -42.56 8.79
N LYS A 3 26.46 -42.22 7.54
CA LYS A 3 26.83 -40.85 7.13
C LYS A 3 25.70 -40.04 6.46
N ILE A 4 24.54 -40.64 6.20
CA ILE A 4 23.44 -39.99 5.47
C ILE A 4 22.51 -39.21 6.41
N LEU A 5 22.56 -39.45 7.73
CA LEU A 5 21.67 -38.80 8.69
C LEU A 5 22.08 -37.37 9.09
N PHE A 6 23.31 -36.94 8.79
CA PHE A 6 23.78 -35.59 9.15
C PHE A 6 23.36 -34.49 8.16
N SER A 7 23.02 -34.85 6.91
CA SER A 7 22.68 -33.86 5.89
C SER A 7 21.25 -33.33 6.01
N SER A 8 20.34 -34.07 6.66
CA SER A 8 18.92 -33.71 6.72
C SER A 8 18.58 -32.68 7.80
N VAL A 9 19.44 -32.51 8.82
CA VAL A 9 19.21 -31.58 9.93
C VAL A 9 19.52 -30.13 9.53
N LEU A 10 20.42 -29.91 8.57
CA LEU A 10 20.86 -28.57 8.17
C LEU A 10 19.82 -27.81 7.32
N VAL A 11 18.95 -28.53 6.61
CA VAL A 11 17.90 -27.93 5.75
C VAL A 11 16.72 -27.38 6.57
N ALA A 12 16.45 -27.95 7.76
CA ALA A 12 15.34 -27.51 8.62
C ALA A 12 15.61 -26.16 9.33
N LEU A 13 16.86 -25.68 9.35
CA LEU A 13 17.26 -24.43 10.00
C LEU A 13 17.15 -23.20 9.08
N MET A 14 16.77 -23.38 7.80
CA MET A 14 16.65 -22.30 6.81
C MET A 14 15.20 -21.84 6.58
N SER A 15 14.30 -22.05 7.55
CA SER A 15 12.97 -21.44 7.54
C SER A 15 13.11 -19.94 7.80
N SER A 16 13.39 -19.17 6.74
CA SER A 16 13.34 -17.72 6.75
C SER A 16 11.94 -17.27 7.13
N SER A 17 11.83 -16.47 8.19
CA SER A 17 10.59 -15.78 8.54
C SER A 17 10.19 -14.88 7.38
N ALA A 18 9.19 -15.28 6.60
CA ALA A 18 8.59 -14.41 5.61
C ALA A 18 7.78 -13.35 6.36
N PHE A 19 8.35 -12.15 6.50
CA PHE A 19 7.63 -10.98 6.98
C PHE A 19 6.75 -10.46 5.86
N ALA A 20 5.55 -11.03 5.72
CA ALA A 20 4.53 -10.52 4.81
C ALA A 20 3.74 -9.42 5.54
N HIS A 21 4.25 -8.18 5.54
CA HIS A 21 3.40 -7.04 5.86
C HIS A 21 2.54 -6.71 4.63
N THR A 22 1.26 -6.54 4.85
CA THR A 22 0.31 -6.19 3.79
C THR A 22 0.22 -4.68 3.71
N ALA A 23 0.34 -4.11 2.51
CA ALA A 23 0.05 -2.70 2.29
C ALA A 23 -1.45 -2.42 2.51
N LEU A 24 -1.76 -1.30 3.15
CA LEU A 24 -3.11 -0.88 3.50
C LEU A 24 -3.30 0.58 3.06
N MET A 25 -4.50 0.91 2.59
CA MET A 25 -4.89 2.29 2.35
C MET A 25 -6.39 2.44 2.60
N SER A 26 -6.75 3.51 3.29
CA SER A 26 -8.13 3.97 3.42
C SER A 26 -8.23 5.40 2.92
N CYS A 27 -9.37 5.77 2.34
CA CYS A 27 -9.60 7.12 1.84
C CYS A 27 -10.95 7.64 2.33
N PHE A 28 -10.97 8.92 2.66
CA PHE A 28 -12.10 9.63 3.22
C PHE A 28 -12.38 10.91 2.43
N ASP A 29 -13.65 11.14 2.08
CA ASP A 29 -14.13 12.40 1.52
C ASP A 29 -14.30 13.42 2.64
N ASN A 30 -13.53 14.50 2.60
CA ASN A 30 -13.55 15.51 3.66
C ASN A 30 -14.81 16.40 3.62
N GLY A 31 -15.65 16.27 2.59
CA GLY A 31 -16.88 17.07 2.43
C GLY A 31 -16.64 18.52 2.00
N ASP A 32 -15.39 18.91 1.76
CA ASP A 32 -14.97 20.26 1.37
C ASP A 32 -14.40 20.32 -0.06
N GLY A 33 -14.62 19.26 -0.84
CA GLY A 33 -14.05 19.10 -2.18
C GLY A 33 -12.64 18.50 -2.19
N THR A 34 -12.14 18.03 -1.05
CA THR A 34 -10.90 17.26 -0.95
C THR A 34 -11.13 15.85 -0.44
N VAL A 35 -10.17 14.97 -0.74
CA VAL A 35 -10.11 13.60 -0.21
C VAL A 35 -8.78 13.44 0.48
N THR A 36 -8.79 12.79 1.64
CA THR A 36 -7.58 12.37 2.35
C THR A 36 -7.48 10.86 2.30
N CYS A 37 -6.33 10.36 1.85
CA CYS A 37 -6.00 8.94 1.98
C CYS A 37 -4.93 8.75 3.06
N GLU A 38 -5.11 7.76 3.91
CA GLU A 38 -4.12 7.28 4.87
C GLU A 38 -3.58 5.93 4.37
N GLY A 39 -2.25 5.82 4.28
CA GLY A 39 -1.56 4.62 3.89
C GLY A 39 -0.79 4.00 5.05
N GLY A 40 -0.57 2.70 5.02
CA GLY A 40 0.19 2.01 6.06
C GLY A 40 0.50 0.56 5.71
N PHE A 41 1.09 -0.13 6.68
CA PHE A 41 1.39 -1.56 6.58
C PHE A 41 0.82 -2.31 7.79
N SER A 42 0.44 -3.57 7.61
CA SER A 42 -0.19 -4.38 8.66
C SER A 42 0.71 -4.63 9.89
N ASP A 43 2.01 -4.36 9.79
CA ASP A 43 2.97 -4.44 10.89
C ASP A 43 3.13 -3.12 11.67
N GLY A 44 2.37 -2.08 11.31
CA GLY A 44 2.41 -0.76 11.94
C GLY A 44 3.50 0.18 11.39
N SER A 45 4.25 -0.23 10.37
CA SER A 45 5.24 0.63 9.72
C SER A 45 4.57 1.81 9.00
N SER A 46 5.27 2.95 8.98
CA SER A 46 4.81 4.18 8.31
C SER A 46 4.86 4.05 6.78
N ALA A 47 3.91 4.71 6.10
CA ALA A 47 3.92 4.88 4.65
C ALA A 47 4.60 6.18 4.19
N SER A 48 5.27 6.92 5.07
CA SER A 48 5.91 8.18 4.70
C SER A 48 6.85 8.02 3.51
N GLY A 49 6.71 8.87 2.50
CA GLY A 49 7.51 8.83 1.28
C GLY A 49 7.10 7.75 0.26
N VAL A 50 6.14 6.88 0.58
CA VAL A 50 5.55 5.93 -0.38
C VAL A 50 4.80 6.68 -1.47
N GLN A 51 4.85 6.18 -2.70
CA GLN A 51 4.24 6.86 -3.85
C GLN A 51 2.70 6.77 -3.79
N PHE A 52 2.06 7.90 -4.06
CA PHE A 52 0.63 8.04 -4.20
C PHE A 52 0.28 8.57 -5.59
N THR A 53 -0.75 8.00 -6.22
CA THR A 53 -1.25 8.49 -7.51
C THR A 53 -2.77 8.48 -7.55
N VAL A 54 -3.35 9.43 -8.29
CA VAL A 54 -4.76 9.38 -8.69
C VAL A 54 -4.83 9.14 -10.19
N ILE A 55 -5.58 8.11 -10.57
CA ILE A 55 -5.73 7.66 -11.95
C ILE A 55 -7.17 7.91 -12.38
N GLN A 56 -7.36 8.60 -13.50
CA GLN A 56 -8.65 8.84 -14.13
C GLN A 56 -8.53 8.57 -15.63
N ASN A 57 -9.48 7.82 -16.19
CA ASN A 57 -9.49 7.44 -17.61
C ASN A 57 -8.16 6.82 -18.09
N GLY A 58 -7.53 6.01 -17.24
CA GLY A 58 -6.26 5.33 -17.52
C GLY A 58 -5.02 6.24 -17.48
N LYS A 59 -5.15 7.51 -17.07
CA LYS A 59 -4.05 8.47 -16.95
C LYS A 59 -3.84 8.87 -15.50
N VAL A 60 -2.58 9.05 -15.11
CA VAL A 60 -2.23 9.68 -13.84
C VAL A 60 -2.57 11.16 -13.95
N VAL A 61 -3.44 11.65 -13.07
CA VAL A 61 -3.85 13.06 -13.01
C VAL A 61 -3.27 13.78 -11.78
N ILE A 62 -2.92 13.03 -10.74
CA ILE A 62 -2.23 13.53 -9.53
C ILE A 62 -1.14 12.52 -9.17
N GLU A 63 0.03 13.02 -8.79
CA GLU A 63 1.16 12.23 -8.31
C GLU A 63 1.78 12.91 -7.11
N GLY A 64 2.19 12.12 -6.12
CA GLY A 64 2.84 12.61 -4.92
C GLY A 64 3.39 11.49 -4.05
N LYS A 65 3.64 11.83 -2.80
CA LYS A 65 4.10 10.89 -1.77
C LYS A 65 3.37 11.18 -0.47
N PHE A 66 3.07 10.13 0.29
CA PHE A 66 2.52 10.27 1.63
C PHE A 66 3.47 11.08 2.53
N ASP A 67 2.90 11.93 3.39
CA ASP A 67 3.63 12.80 4.31
C ASP A 67 4.16 12.05 5.54
N LYS A 68 4.59 12.76 6.59
CA LYS A 68 5.16 12.13 7.80
C LYS A 68 4.11 11.40 8.62
N GLU A 69 2.88 11.83 8.48
CA GLU A 69 1.67 11.32 9.11
C GLU A 69 1.08 10.16 8.30
N SER A 70 1.74 9.76 7.20
CA SER A 70 1.31 8.69 6.30
C SER A 70 -0.03 9.03 5.61
N THR A 71 -0.28 10.32 5.36
CA THR A 71 -1.47 10.81 4.67
C THR A 71 -1.14 11.53 3.35
N TYR A 72 -2.12 11.60 2.46
CA TYR A 72 -2.07 12.45 1.27
C TYR A 72 -3.46 13.04 1.01
N THR A 73 -3.56 14.37 1.04
CA THR A 73 -4.78 15.10 0.73
C THR A 73 -4.71 15.70 -0.67
N PHE A 74 -5.78 15.54 -1.44
CA PHE A 74 -5.88 16.03 -2.81
C PHE A 74 -7.25 16.60 -3.13
N LYS A 75 -7.31 17.47 -4.15
CA LYS A 75 -8.58 17.95 -4.69
C LYS A 75 -9.34 16.79 -5.33
N LYS A 76 -10.58 16.57 -4.91
CA LYS A 76 -11.44 15.51 -5.43
C LYS A 76 -11.71 15.73 -6.92
N PRO A 77 -11.29 14.82 -7.82
CA PRO A 77 -11.67 14.91 -9.22
C PRO A 77 -13.18 14.72 -9.40
N GLU A 78 -13.74 15.36 -10.42
CA GLU A 78 -15.09 15.06 -10.86
C GLU A 78 -15.13 13.68 -11.55
N GLY A 79 -16.22 12.93 -11.33
CA GLY A 79 -16.43 11.62 -11.95
C GLY A 79 -15.65 10.47 -11.30
N GLU A 80 -15.48 9.38 -12.05
CA GLU A 80 -14.79 8.18 -11.57
C GLU A 80 -13.26 8.35 -11.59
N TYR A 81 -12.60 7.90 -10.53
CA TYR A 81 -11.15 7.86 -10.42
C TYR A 81 -10.73 6.76 -9.45
N LYS A 82 -9.42 6.49 -9.39
CA LYS A 82 -8.80 5.53 -8.48
C LYS A 82 -7.67 6.20 -7.73
N ALA A 83 -7.67 6.13 -6.41
CA ALA A 83 -6.51 6.43 -5.59
C ALA A 83 -5.64 5.18 -5.49
N LYS A 84 -4.33 5.31 -5.70
CA LYS A 84 -3.39 4.19 -5.69
C LYS A 84 -2.22 4.48 -4.76
N PHE A 85 -2.02 3.58 -3.81
CA PHE A 85 -0.83 3.41 -3.00
C PHE A 85 0.12 2.44 -3.71
N PHE A 86 1.40 2.81 -3.87
CA PHE A 86 2.40 1.97 -4.54
C PHE A 86 3.64 1.81 -3.66
N ALA A 87 3.76 0.67 -2.97
CA ALA A 87 4.94 0.29 -2.19
C ALA A 87 5.87 -0.70 -2.92
N GLY A 88 5.75 -0.78 -4.26
CA GLY A 88 6.52 -1.69 -5.10
C GLY A 88 5.64 -2.70 -5.84
N GLU A 89 6.25 -3.40 -6.79
CA GLU A 89 5.55 -4.43 -7.57
C GLU A 89 4.97 -5.51 -6.64
N GLY A 90 3.68 -5.83 -6.84
CA GLY A 90 2.95 -6.76 -5.98
C GLY A 90 2.48 -6.18 -4.64
N HIS A 91 2.83 -4.93 -4.29
CA HIS A 91 2.48 -4.26 -3.03
C HIS A 91 1.74 -2.95 -3.31
N GLU A 92 0.60 -3.07 -3.99
CA GLU A 92 -0.24 -1.95 -4.38
C GLU A 92 -1.62 -2.05 -3.72
N VAL A 93 -2.17 -0.89 -3.33
CA VAL A 93 -3.56 -0.80 -2.89
C VAL A 93 -4.27 0.23 -3.75
N VAL A 94 -5.46 -0.13 -4.23
CA VAL A 94 -6.28 0.74 -5.08
C VAL A 94 -7.64 0.90 -4.44
N VAL A 95 -8.04 2.15 -4.20
CA VAL A 95 -9.38 2.53 -3.73
C VAL A 95 -10.10 3.23 -4.88
N ASN A 96 -11.23 2.68 -5.33
CA ASN A 96 -12.05 3.35 -6.35
C ASN A 96 -12.82 4.50 -5.69
N SER A 97 -13.12 5.56 -6.46
CA SER A 97 -13.83 6.74 -5.94
C SER A 97 -15.19 6.41 -5.30
N LYS A 98 -15.86 5.35 -5.76
CA LYS A 98 -17.13 4.86 -5.19
C LYS A 98 -17.00 4.16 -3.83
N ASP A 99 -15.79 3.72 -3.48
CA ASP A 99 -15.48 2.98 -2.24
C ASP A 99 -14.86 3.91 -1.18
N ILE A 100 -14.72 5.21 -1.49
CA ILE A 100 -14.23 6.23 -0.55
C ILE A 100 -15.32 6.49 0.50
N ALA A 101 -14.93 6.44 1.77
CA ALA A 101 -15.84 6.69 2.89
C ALA A 101 -16.26 8.17 2.95
N GLN A 102 -17.45 8.42 3.50
CA GLN A 102 -18.03 9.75 3.76
C GLN A 102 -18.09 10.03 5.26
#